data_AF-A0A958U9L2-F1
#
_entry.id   AF-A0A958U9L2-F1
#
_cell.length_a   1.000
_cell.length_b   1.000
_cell.length_c   1.000
_cell.angle_alpha   90.00
_cell.angle_beta   90.00
_cell.angle_gamma   90.00
#
_symmetry.space_group_name_H-M   'P 1'
#
loop_
_entity.id
_entity.type
_entity.pdbx_description
1 polymer ?
#
loop_
_entity_poly.entity_id
_entity_poly.type
_entity_poly.pdbx_seq_one_letter_code
_entity_poly.pdbx_strand_id
1 'polypeptide(L)' 'YAKSGTLSNNYNLSGYIVTKRGNVFIFSYMNNHYVIPLSEVKKEIEETLLTIYNNY' A
#
# COMPACT_ATOMS: atom_id res chain seq x y z
N TYR A 1 -2.58 6.11 -7.34
CA TYR A 1 -1.73 7.29 -7.09
C TYR A 1 -1.38 7.33 -5.62
N ALA A 2 -0.10 7.43 -5.25
CA ALA A 2 0.30 7.38 -3.85
C ALA A 2 1.63 8.07 -3.60
N LYS A 3 1.86 8.46 -2.34
CA LYS A 3 3.13 8.98 -1.83
C LYS A 3 3.71 7.98 -0.84
N SER A 4 4.97 7.60 -1.06
CA SER A 4 5.75 6.81 -0.10
C SER A 4 6.54 7.70 0.85
N GLY A 5 6.63 7.29 2.11
CA GLY A 5 7.57 7.80 3.11
C GLY A 5 8.35 6.63 3.70
N THR A 6 9.68 6.73 3.70
CA THR A 6 10.56 5.67 4.20
C THR A 6 11.55 6.23 5.23
N LEU A 7 11.69 5.54 6.35
CA LEU A 7 12.75 5.72 7.35
C LEU A 7 13.28 4.32 7.71
N SER A 8 14.41 4.20 8.42
CA SER A 8 14.90 2.92 8.93
C SER A 8 13.76 2.14 9.60
N ASN A 9 13.50 0.92 9.11
CA ASN A 9 12.44 0.02 9.60
C ASN A 9 11.01 0.60 9.55
N ASN A 10 10.77 1.65 8.76
CA ASN A 10 9.44 2.24 8.58
C ASN A 10 9.16 2.48 7.09
N TYR A 11 8.06 1.93 6.58
CA TYR A 11 7.62 2.13 5.20
C TYR A 11 6.13 2.41 5.14
N ASN A 12 5.82 3.64 4.78
CA ASN A 12 4.47 4.17 4.80
C ASN A 12 4.06 4.55 3.37
N LEU A 13 2.84 4.20 2.99
CA LEU A 13 2.28 4.47 1.66
C LEU A 13 0.84 4.95 1.79
N SER A 14 0.59 6.19 1.41
CA SER A 14 -0.75 6.78 1.49
C SER A 14 -1.15 7.37 0.14
N GLY A 15 -2.43 7.30 -0.18
CA GLY A 15 -2.93 7.77 -1.46
C GLY A 15 -4.35 7.32 -1.76
N TYR A 16 -4.65 7.20 -3.04
CA TYR A 16 -5.93 6.68 -3.52
C TYR A 16 -5.75 5.70 -4.66
N ILE A 17 -6.69 4.77 -4.75
CA ILE A 17 -6.80 3.78 -5.81
C ILE A 17 -8.13 3.97 -6.53
N VAL A 18 -8.09 3.93 -7.85
CA VAL A 18 -9.28 3.87 -8.69
C VAL A 18 -9.41 2.44 -9.14
N THR A 19 -10.49 1.77 -8.80
CA THR A 19 -10.70 0.35 -9.12
C THR A 19 -11.06 0.15 -10.57
N LYS A 20 -11.09 -1.12 -11.02
CA LYS A 20 -11.55 -1.46 -12.37
C LYS A 20 -12.98 -1.01 -12.65
N ARG A 21 -13.84 -0.96 -11.62
CA ARG A 21 -15.22 -0.50 -11.74
C ARG A 21 -15.37 1.03 -11.66
N GLY A 22 -14.26 1.75 -11.48
CA GLY A 22 -14.24 3.21 -11.38
C GLY A 22 -14.48 3.75 -9.97
N ASN A 23 -14.55 2.89 -8.95
CA ASN A 23 -14.70 3.33 -7.57
C ASN A 23 -13.38 3.93 -7.07
N VAL A 24 -13.48 5.00 -6.29
CA VAL A 24 -12.31 5.66 -5.70
C VAL A 24 -12.24 5.31 -4.23
N PHE A 25 -11.13 4.69 -3.82
CA PHE A 25 -10.82 4.42 -2.42
C PHE A 25 -9.59 5.19 -1.97
N ILE A 26 -9.63 5.71 -0.75
CA ILE A 26 -8.50 6.36 -0.09
C ILE A 26 -7.88 5.35 0.88
N PHE A 27 -6.55 5.29 0.94
CA PHE A 27 -5.84 4.36 1.80
C PHE A 27 -4.63 5.01 2.48
N SER A 28 -4.21 4.41 3.61
CA SER A 28 -2.98 4.76 4.31
C SER A 28 -2.37 3.52 4.95
N TYR A 29 -1.27 3.03 4.39
CA TYR A 29 -0.47 1.95 4.94
C TYR A 29 0.66 2.52 5.80
N MET A 30 0.73 2.08 7.05
CA MET A 30 1.70 2.54 8.03
C MET A 30 2.46 1.34 8.60
N ASN A 31 3.54 0.92 7.95
CA ASN A 31 4.33 -0.23 8.39
C ASN A 31 5.51 0.26 9.21
N ASN A 32 5.30 0.34 10.52
CA ASN A 32 6.30 0.81 11.47
C ASN A 32 7.00 -0.35 12.16
N HIS A 33 8.28 -0.18 12.49
CA HIS A 33 9.11 -1.16 13.20
C HIS A 33 9.14 -2.55 12.55
N TYR A 34 9.11 -2.62 11.21
CA TYR A 34 9.20 -3.91 10.52
C TYR A 34 10.59 -4.54 10.72
N VAL A 35 10.62 -5.86 10.94
CA VAL A 35 11.87 -6.64 11.11
C VAL A 35 12.19 -7.52 9.89
N ILE A 36 11.33 -7.47 8.89
CA ILE A 36 11.47 -8.21 7.62
C ILE A 36 12.08 -7.31 6.53
N PRO A 37 12.58 -7.87 5.43
CA PRO A 37 13.02 -7.08 4.29
C PRO A 37 11.94 -6.13 3.76
N LEU A 38 12.33 -4.92 3.37
CA LEU A 38 11.42 -3.92 2.78
C LEU A 38 10.68 -4.46 1.54
N SER A 39 11.30 -5.38 0.79
CA SER A 39 10.68 -6.03 -0.36
C SER A 39 9.45 -6.84 0.02
N GLU A 40 9.45 -7.50 1.17
CA GLU A 40 8.31 -8.29 1.65
C GLU A 40 7.18 -7.36 2.07
N VAL A 41 7.48 -6.30 2.83
CA VAL A 41 6.50 -5.26 3.18
C VAL A 41 5.83 -4.66 1.94
N LYS A 42 6.62 -4.33 0.91
CA LYS A 42 6.10 -3.78 -0.35
C LYS A 42 5.20 -4.76 -1.08
N LYS A 43 5.58 -6.05 -1.10
CA LYS A 43 4.82 -7.11 -1.75
C LYS A 43 3.45 -7.30 -1.11
N GLU A 44 3.36 -7.32 0.21
CA GLU A 44 2.08 -7.44 0.94
C GLU A 44 1.13 -6.27 0.66
N ILE A 45 1.67 -5.04 0.62
CA ILE A 45 0.89 -3.85 0.26
C ILE A 45 0.37 -3.95 -1.18
N GLU A 46 1.22 -4.38 -2.12
CA GLU A 46 0.85 -4.55 -3.52
C GLU A 46 -0.26 -5.59 -3.69
N GLU A 47 -0.12 -6.77 -3.07
CA GLU A 47 -1.13 -7.84 -3.13
C GLU A 47 -2.48 -7.37 -2.58
N THR A 48 -2.48 -6.61 -1.49
CA THR A 48 -3.72 -6.09 -0.90
C THR A 48 -4.36 -5.03 -1.80
N LEU A 49 -3.59 -4.07 -2.32
CA LEU A 49 -4.10 -3.04 -3.21
C LEU A 49 -4.61 -3.63 -4.53
N LEU A 50 -3.95 -4.66 -5.08
CA LEU A 50 -4.40 -5.40 -6.25
C LEU A 50 -5.73 -6.11 -5.99
N THR A 51 -5.90 -6.68 -4.80
CA THR A 51 -7.16 -7.31 -4.40
C THR A 51 -8.30 -6.28 -4.37
N ILE A 52 -8.06 -5.10 -3.81
CA ILE A 52 -9.04 -4.00 -3.79
C ILE A 52 -9.35 -3.52 -5.21
N TYR A 53 -8.33 -3.32 -6.04
CA TYR A 53 -8.47 -2.87 -7.43
C TYR A 53 -9.35 -3.79 -8.28
N ASN A 54 -9.22 -5.11 -8.09
CA ASN A 54 -9.90 -6.11 -8.90
C ASN A 54 -11.34 -6.39 -8.46
N ASN A 55 -11.61 -6.37 -7.15
CA ASN A 55 -12.87 -6.84 -6.59
C ASN A 55 -13.91 -5.73 -6.38
N TYR A 56 -13.46 -4.49 -6.24
CA TYR A 56 -14.32 -3.31 -6.09
C TYR A 56 -14.21 -2.42 -7.32
#